data_AF-A0A564XY23-F1
#
_entry.id   AF-A0A564XY23-F1
#
_cell.length_a   1.000
_cell.length_b   1.000
_cell.length_c   1.000
_cell.angle_alpha   90.00
_cell.angle_beta   90.00
_cell.angle_gamma   90.00
#
_symmetry.space_group_name_H-M   'P 1'
#
loop_
_entity.id
_entity.type
_entity.pdbx_description
1 polymer ?
#
loop_
_entity_poly.entity_id
_entity_poly.type
_entity_poly.pdbx_seq_one_letter_code
_entity_poly.pdbx_strand_id
1 'polypeptide(L)'
;MVDLVFRCYLAVVCALCDTLIVNAGIWHPLVTVAMAKSWRRSEWTPSVMLEFNEISRFFTENVFIYFDIYVSCVSYDHNVAAKPFFVVLVATTAETNHPEQEIAPGIRLLGRMRDCFVSVSNIYEPTNDGKTNNIFVSSSYDATTHFETTCDNVLDIYERMMGEKFDFSKVQKKLEDDQQ
;
A
#
# COMPACT_ATOMS: atom_id res chain seq x y z
N MET A 1 -20.01 18.04 2.30
CA MET A 1 -18.75 18.42 2.98
C MET A 1 -17.64 17.47 2.55
N VAL A 2 -17.93 16.16 2.45
CA VAL A 2 -17.11 15.21 1.69
C VAL A 2 -17.99 14.42 0.73
N ASP A 3 -17.43 14.00 -0.41
CA ASP A 3 -18.07 13.13 -1.40
C ASP A 3 -17.37 11.77 -1.44
N LEU A 4 -18.15 10.72 -1.69
CA LEU A 4 -17.63 9.38 -1.91
C LEU A 4 -16.99 9.32 -3.29
N VAL A 5 -15.72 8.96 -3.35
CA VAL A 5 -14.98 8.87 -4.62
C VAL A 5 -14.90 7.41 -5.05
N PHE A 6 -14.36 6.53 -4.20
CA PHE A 6 -14.19 5.11 -4.49
C PHE A 6 -14.39 4.24 -3.25
N ARG A 7 -14.39 2.92 -3.43
CA ARG A 7 -14.21 1.96 -2.34
C ARG A 7 -12.80 1.40 -2.43
N CYS A 8 -12.07 1.39 -1.32
CA CYS A 8 -10.80 0.72 -1.18
C CYS A 8 -11.02 -0.66 -0.55
N TYR A 9 -10.36 -1.66 -1.09
CA TYR A 9 -10.35 -3.00 -0.53
C TYR A 9 -9.00 -3.31 0.07
N LEU A 10 -9.01 -3.89 1.27
CA LEU A 10 -7.83 -4.20 2.04
C LEU A 10 -7.92 -5.61 2.61
N ALA A 11 -6.96 -6.47 2.29
CA ALA A 11 -6.77 -7.74 2.97
C ALA A 11 -5.45 -7.72 3.75
N VAL A 12 -5.53 -7.90 5.06
CA VAL A 12 -4.39 -8.11 5.95
C VAL A 12 -4.26 -9.60 6.19
N VAL A 13 -3.10 -10.15 5.86
CA VAL A 13 -2.81 -11.57 5.96
C VAL A 13 -1.69 -11.81 6.94
N CYS A 14 -1.89 -12.73 7.88
CA CYS A 14 -0.84 -13.25 8.74
C CYS A 14 -0.29 -14.53 8.12
N ALA A 15 1.00 -14.52 7.76
CA ALA A 15 1.68 -15.64 7.12
C ALA A 15 2.85 -16.18 7.98
N LEU A 16 3.18 -17.46 7.79
CA LEU A 16 4.35 -18.09 8.38
C LEU A 16 5.59 -17.84 7.49
N CYS A 17 6.78 -17.84 8.10
CA CYS A 17 8.07 -17.61 7.43
C CYS A 17 8.33 -18.51 6.19
N ASP A 18 7.65 -19.65 6.07
CA ASP A 18 7.89 -20.62 4.99
C ASP A 18 7.24 -20.21 3.64
N THR A 19 6.54 -19.08 3.60
CA THR A 19 5.84 -18.57 2.41
C THR A 19 6.80 -18.19 1.25
N LEU A 20 6.38 -18.47 0.01
CA LEU A 20 7.13 -18.28 -1.24
C LEU A 20 7.81 -16.90 -1.38
N ILE A 21 7.14 -15.83 -0.96
CA ILE A 21 7.68 -14.45 -1.01
C ILE A 21 8.92 -14.29 -0.12
N VAL A 22 8.96 -14.97 1.02
CA VAL A 22 10.10 -14.91 1.97
C VAL A 22 11.25 -15.78 1.45
N ASN A 23 10.95 -16.92 0.84
CA ASN A 23 11.93 -17.89 0.34
C ASN A 23 12.54 -17.52 -1.03
N ALA A 24 11.95 -16.59 -1.80
CA ALA A 24 12.46 -16.17 -3.10
C ALA A 24 13.77 -15.33 -3.07
N GLY A 25 14.42 -15.17 -1.90
CA GLY A 25 15.77 -14.59 -1.82
C GLY A 25 15.87 -13.08 -2.12
N ILE A 26 14.78 -12.33 -1.98
CA ILE A 26 14.72 -10.89 -2.27
C ILE A 26 15.26 -10.02 -1.10
N TRP A 27 15.60 -10.60 0.06
CA TRP A 27 15.96 -9.84 1.26
C TRP A 27 17.33 -10.23 1.82
N HIS A 28 18.35 -9.41 1.54
CA HIS A 28 19.65 -9.44 2.21
C HIS A 28 19.60 -8.49 3.44
N PRO A 29 20.18 -8.85 4.61
CA PRO A 29 19.92 -8.19 5.90
C PRO A 29 20.53 -6.78 6.10
N LEU A 30 20.75 -5.99 5.03
CA LEU A 30 21.42 -4.68 5.14
C LEU A 30 20.67 -3.51 4.48
N VAL A 31 19.45 -3.67 3.98
CA VAL A 31 18.65 -2.54 3.51
C VAL A 31 17.18 -2.70 3.91
N THR A 32 16.81 -2.09 5.04
CA THR A 32 15.39 -1.86 5.37
C THR A 32 14.97 -0.52 4.76
N VAL A 33 14.49 -0.58 3.52
CA VAL A 33 13.57 0.40 2.95
C VAL A 33 12.54 -0.39 2.15
N ALA A 34 11.31 -0.42 2.65
CA ALA A 34 10.16 -0.88 1.87
C ALA A 34 9.97 0.09 0.70
N MET A 35 10.56 -0.24 -0.45
CA MET A 35 10.16 0.35 -1.72
C MET A 35 9.14 -0.58 -2.36
N ALA A 36 7.95 -0.04 -2.63
CA ALA A 36 7.03 -0.58 -3.60
C ALA A 36 7.76 -0.69 -4.95
N LYS A 37 8.41 -1.83 -5.21
CA LYS A 37 8.96 -2.11 -6.53
C LYS A 37 7.79 -2.58 -7.39
N SER A 38 7.22 -1.66 -8.15
CA SER A 38 6.50 -1.99 -9.38
C SER A 38 7.48 -2.80 -10.25
N TRP A 39 7.25 -4.11 -10.33
CA TRP A 39 8.15 -5.02 -11.05
C TRP A 39 8.04 -4.76 -12.56
N ARG A 40 9.04 -4.10 -13.15
CA ARG A 40 9.19 -4.06 -14.61
C ARG A 40 9.62 -5.43 -15.12
N ARG A 41 9.01 -5.86 -16.23
CA ARG A 41 9.23 -7.15 -16.92
C ARG A 41 10.70 -7.49 -17.21
N SER A 42 11.59 -6.50 -17.21
CA SER A 42 13.03 -6.65 -17.44
C SER A 42 13.83 -7.22 -16.27
N GLU A 43 13.27 -7.25 -15.05
CA GLU A 43 14.01 -7.65 -13.83
C GLU A 43 13.77 -9.12 -13.43
N TRP A 44 12.97 -9.87 -14.19
CA TRP A 44 12.48 -11.20 -13.83
C TRP A 44 13.51 -12.29 -14.13
N THR A 45 13.80 -13.16 -13.15
CA THR A 45 14.63 -14.35 -13.37
C THR A 45 13.84 -15.42 -14.14
N PRO A 46 14.51 -16.35 -14.85
CA PRO A 46 13.81 -17.38 -15.65
C PRO A 46 12.86 -18.27 -14.83
N SER A 47 13.16 -18.51 -13.55
CA SER A 47 12.31 -19.28 -12.63
C SER A 47 11.03 -18.53 -12.28
N VAL A 48 11.12 -17.22 -12.02
CA VAL A 48 9.96 -16.36 -11.75
C VAL A 48 9.11 -16.20 -13.03
N MET A 49 9.72 -16.21 -14.22
CA MET A 49 8.99 -16.19 -15.50
C MET A 49 8.19 -17.47 -15.77
N LEU A 50 8.65 -18.64 -15.33
CA LEU A 50 7.94 -19.91 -15.52
C LEU A 50 6.71 -20.00 -14.60
N GLU A 51 6.84 -19.64 -13.33
CA GLU A 51 5.70 -19.51 -12.42
C GLU A 51 4.73 -18.43 -12.89
N PHE A 52 5.23 -17.29 -13.37
CA PHE A 52 4.38 -16.23 -13.93
C PHE A 52 3.68 -16.65 -15.22
N ASN A 53 4.25 -17.53 -16.04
CA ASN A 53 3.58 -18.05 -17.24
C ASN A 53 2.44 -19.03 -16.91
N GLU A 54 2.58 -19.83 -15.85
CA GLU A 54 1.45 -20.64 -15.34
C GLU A 54 0.36 -19.76 -14.72
N ILE A 55 0.75 -18.71 -13.99
CA ILE A 55 -0.15 -17.70 -13.43
C ILE A 55 -0.85 -16.89 -14.54
N SER A 56 -0.11 -16.48 -15.58
CA SER A 56 -0.60 -15.72 -16.74
C SER A 56 -1.62 -16.50 -17.56
N ARG A 57 -1.47 -17.83 -17.65
CA ARG A 57 -2.47 -18.72 -18.26
C ARG A 57 -3.73 -18.90 -17.41
N PHE A 58 -3.68 -18.51 -16.13
CA PHE A 58 -4.83 -18.57 -15.21
C PHE A 58 -5.57 -17.23 -15.12
N PHE A 59 -4.91 -16.11 -15.44
CA PHE A 59 -5.54 -14.79 -15.55
C PHE A 59 -6.55 -14.67 -16.71
N THR A 60 -6.63 -15.65 -17.61
CA THR A 60 -7.57 -15.66 -18.75
C THR A 60 -9.03 -16.00 -18.41
N GLU A 61 -9.41 -16.03 -17.13
CA GLU A 61 -10.83 -15.96 -16.75
C GLU A 61 -11.22 -14.51 -16.42
N ASN A 62 -11.39 -13.71 -17.47
CA ASN A 62 -12.21 -12.48 -17.58
C ASN A 62 -12.37 -11.57 -16.33
N VAL A 63 -11.30 -11.22 -15.61
CA VAL A 63 -11.31 -10.05 -14.70
C VAL A 63 -10.31 -9.04 -15.24
N PHE A 64 -10.81 -8.08 -16.01
CA PHE A 64 -10.03 -6.89 -16.40
C PHE A 64 -9.99 -5.96 -15.20
N ILE A 65 -8.84 -5.91 -14.52
CA ILE A 65 -8.56 -4.98 -13.42
C ILE A 65 -7.79 -3.79 -14.01
N TYR A 66 -8.31 -2.58 -13.81
CA TYR A 66 -7.69 -1.33 -14.24
C TYR A 66 -6.72 -0.75 -13.19
N PHE A 67 -7.03 -0.91 -11.91
CA PHE A 67 -6.21 -0.41 -10.81
C PHE A 67 -5.12 -1.41 -10.39
N ASP A 68 -3.99 -0.86 -9.95
CA ASP A 68 -2.88 -1.66 -9.44
C ASP A 68 -3.23 -2.35 -8.12
N ILE A 69 -2.76 -3.59 -7.98
CA ILE A 69 -2.81 -4.34 -6.72
C ILE A 69 -1.47 -4.17 -5.99
N TYR A 70 -1.51 -3.61 -4.80
CA TYR A 70 -0.34 -3.40 -3.95
C TYR A 70 -0.18 -4.54 -2.95
N VAL A 71 1.04 -5.09 -2.86
CA VAL A 71 1.42 -6.08 -1.85
C VAL A 71 2.57 -5.53 -1.02
N SER A 72 2.35 -5.33 0.28
CA SER A 72 3.38 -4.89 1.23
C SER A 72 3.57 -5.93 2.32
N CYS A 73 4.81 -6.20 2.71
CA CYS A 73 5.15 -7.23 3.68
C CYS A 73 6.05 -6.65 4.78
N VAL A 74 5.66 -6.88 6.03
CA VAL A 74 6.41 -6.50 7.23
C VAL A 74 6.45 -7.68 8.20
N SER A 75 7.40 -7.69 9.11
CA SER A 75 7.73 -8.86 9.93
C SER A 75 8.07 -8.50 11.37
N TYR A 76 8.43 -9.51 12.16
CA TYR A 76 9.03 -9.32 13.47
C TYR A 76 10.28 -8.41 13.46
N ASP A 77 11.01 -8.28 12.34
CA ASP A 77 12.16 -7.36 12.22
C ASP A 77 11.72 -5.89 12.34
N HIS A 78 10.45 -5.61 12.06
CA HIS A 78 9.82 -4.29 12.20
C HIS A 78 9.06 -4.16 13.52
N ASN A 79 9.14 -5.15 14.42
CA ASN A 79 8.39 -5.21 15.69
C ASN A 79 6.86 -5.14 15.53
N VAL A 80 6.31 -5.55 14.39
CA VAL A 80 4.85 -5.57 14.13
C VAL A 80 4.20 -6.94 14.32
N ALA A 81 5.01 -8.00 14.46
CA ALA A 81 4.55 -9.37 14.63
C ALA A 81 5.50 -10.18 15.53
N ALA A 82 4.99 -11.22 16.19
CA ALA A 82 5.83 -12.15 16.93
C ALA A 82 6.59 -13.09 15.96
N LYS A 83 7.79 -13.56 16.34
CA LYS A 83 8.47 -14.63 15.57
C LYS A 83 7.63 -15.91 15.58
N PRO A 84 7.50 -16.66 14.46
CA PRO A 84 8.09 -16.45 13.13
C PRO A 84 7.10 -15.85 12.09
N PHE A 85 6.23 -14.92 12.51
CA PHE A 85 5.14 -14.40 11.68
C PHE A 85 5.51 -13.18 10.86
N PHE A 86 4.82 -13.07 9.72
CA PHE A 86 4.83 -11.93 8.82
C PHE A 86 3.39 -11.41 8.68
N VAL A 87 3.27 -10.09 8.50
CA VAL A 87 2.02 -9.42 8.17
C VAL A 87 2.15 -8.90 6.75
N VAL A 88 1.27 -9.37 5.88
CA VAL A 88 1.22 -8.98 4.47
C VAL A 88 -0.08 -8.23 4.21
N LEU A 89 0.02 -7.07 3.60
CA LEU A 89 -1.09 -6.25 3.17
C LEU A 89 -1.27 -6.40 1.67
N VAL A 90 -2.48 -6.76 1.23
CA VAL A 90 -2.88 -6.75 -0.17
C VAL A 90 -4.00 -5.73 -0.34
N ALA A 91 -3.79 -4.69 -1.14
CA ALA A 91 -4.70 -3.57 -1.30
C ALA A 91 -4.96 -3.26 -2.77
N THR A 92 -6.19 -2.86 -3.10
CA THR A 92 -6.55 -2.31 -4.41
C THR A 92 -7.76 -1.38 -4.29
N THR A 93 -7.99 -0.55 -5.29
CA THR A 93 -9.24 0.20 -5.45
C THR A 93 -10.29 -0.71 -6.07
N ALA A 94 -11.46 -0.82 -5.45
CA ALA A 94 -12.52 -1.71 -5.88
C ALA A 94 -13.21 -1.19 -7.15
N GLU A 95 -13.29 -2.04 -8.18
CA GLU A 95 -13.93 -1.74 -9.47
C GLU A 95 -15.30 -2.40 -9.60
N THR A 96 -15.50 -3.52 -8.93
CA THR A 96 -16.69 -4.36 -9.03
C THR A 96 -17.41 -4.48 -7.68
N ASN A 97 -18.57 -5.15 -7.70
CA ASN A 97 -19.29 -5.49 -6.48
C ASN A 97 -18.70 -6.73 -5.76
N HIS A 98 -17.63 -7.32 -6.29
CA HIS A 98 -16.95 -8.51 -5.79
C HIS A 98 -15.46 -8.26 -5.56
N PRO A 99 -15.09 -7.29 -4.69
CA PRO A 99 -13.71 -6.86 -4.53
C PRO A 99 -12.78 -7.94 -3.94
N GLU A 100 -13.32 -8.98 -3.31
CA GLU A 100 -12.58 -10.17 -2.91
C GLU A 100 -11.94 -10.91 -4.09
N GLN A 101 -12.55 -10.86 -5.26
CA GLN A 101 -12.04 -11.51 -6.48
C GLN A 101 -10.90 -10.70 -7.09
N GLU A 102 -10.95 -9.38 -6.96
CA GLU A 102 -9.96 -8.45 -7.51
C GLU A 102 -8.60 -8.62 -6.83
N ILE A 103 -8.57 -8.87 -5.51
CA ILE A 103 -7.30 -9.10 -4.79
C ILE A 103 -6.81 -10.54 -4.81
N ALA A 104 -7.60 -11.47 -5.35
CA ALA A 104 -7.25 -12.89 -5.40
C ALA A 104 -5.88 -13.17 -6.04
N PRO A 105 -5.45 -12.45 -7.10
CA PRO A 105 -4.10 -12.62 -7.63
C PRO A 105 -3.00 -12.29 -6.62
N GLY A 106 -3.15 -11.21 -5.83
CA GLY A 106 -2.21 -10.85 -4.78
C GLY A 106 -2.16 -11.87 -3.64
N ILE A 107 -3.33 -12.37 -3.22
CA ILE A 107 -3.44 -13.43 -2.20
C ILE A 107 -2.75 -14.73 -2.66
N ARG A 108 -2.91 -15.12 -3.93
CA ARG A 108 -2.32 -16.37 -4.46
C ARG A 108 -0.80 -16.38 -4.38
N LEU A 109 -0.15 -15.22 -4.46
CA LEU A 109 1.31 -15.09 -4.29
C LEU A 109 1.78 -15.41 -2.86
N LEU A 110 0.90 -15.33 -1.87
CA LEU A 110 1.23 -15.52 -0.45
C LEU A 110 1.31 -16.99 -0.02
N GLY A 111 0.88 -17.93 -0.88
CA GLY A 111 0.88 -19.36 -0.55
C GLY A 111 0.10 -19.68 0.73
N ARG A 112 0.74 -20.37 1.68
CA ARG A 112 0.10 -20.81 2.93
C ARG A 112 -0.05 -19.65 3.92
N MET A 113 -1.29 -19.28 4.20
CA MET A 113 -1.64 -18.25 5.18
C MET A 113 -2.11 -18.89 6.49
N ARG A 114 -1.87 -18.21 7.62
CA ARG A 114 -2.41 -18.62 8.92
C ARG A 114 -3.82 -18.06 9.10
N ASP A 115 -3.95 -16.75 8.97
CA ASP A 115 -5.18 -16.00 9.16
C ASP A 115 -5.28 -14.90 8.09
N CYS A 116 -6.50 -14.59 7.64
CA CYS A 116 -6.78 -13.54 6.67
C CYS A 116 -7.92 -12.65 7.19
N PHE A 117 -7.68 -11.35 7.24
CA PHE A 117 -8.62 -10.33 7.69
C PHE A 117 -8.92 -9.42 6.52
N VAL A 118 -10.19 -9.29 6.19
CA VAL A 118 -10.66 -8.55 5.03
C VAL A 118 -11.48 -7.35 5.48
N SER A 119 -11.18 -6.18 4.92
CA SER A 119 -11.91 -4.94 5.18
C SER A 119 -12.15 -4.18 3.88
N VAL A 120 -13.33 -3.57 3.76
CA VAL A 120 -13.68 -2.65 2.68
C VAL A 120 -13.96 -1.30 3.29
N SER A 121 -13.38 -0.25 2.74
CA SER A 121 -13.53 1.10 3.25
C SER A 121 -13.88 2.07 2.12
N ASN A 122 -14.76 3.01 2.42
CA ASN A 122 -15.11 4.08 1.49
C ASN A 122 -14.01 5.16 1.51
N ILE A 123 -13.58 5.62 0.34
CA ILE A 123 -12.66 6.75 0.18
C ILE A 123 -13.49 8.01 -0.08
N TYR A 124 -13.27 9.02 0.76
CA TYR A 124 -13.93 10.32 0.68
C TYR A 124 -12.94 11.43 0.35
N GLU A 125 -13.41 12.44 -0.37
CA GLU A 125 -12.69 13.69 -0.66
C GLU A 125 -13.51 14.92 -0.28
N PRO A 126 -12.87 16.04 0.11
CA PRO A 126 -13.57 17.27 0.45
C PRO A 126 -14.28 17.87 -0.78
N THR A 127 -15.53 18.30 -0.60
CA THR A 127 -16.31 18.93 -1.68
C THR A 127 -15.98 20.40 -1.90
N ASN A 128 -15.20 21.00 -1.02
CA ASN A 128 -14.82 22.41 -1.04
C ASN A 128 -13.42 22.59 -0.44
N ASP A 129 -12.77 23.69 -0.80
CA ASP A 129 -11.40 24.00 -0.37
C ASP A 129 -11.30 24.52 1.07
N GLY A 130 -12.43 24.78 1.74
CA GLY A 130 -12.46 25.26 3.12
C GLY A 130 -12.20 26.76 3.28
N LYS A 131 -11.92 27.52 2.21
CA LYS A 131 -11.51 28.93 2.32
C LYS A 131 -12.63 29.88 2.72
N THR A 132 -13.88 29.53 2.39
CA THR A 132 -15.05 30.38 2.69
C THR A 132 -15.62 30.15 4.08
N ASN A 133 -15.45 28.94 4.63
CA ASN A 133 -16.04 28.51 5.90
C ASN A 133 -14.99 28.21 6.98
N ASN A 134 -13.69 28.28 6.65
CA ASN A 134 -12.56 27.92 7.51
C ASN A 134 -12.60 26.48 8.01
N ILE A 135 -13.16 25.56 7.21
CA ILE A 135 -13.22 24.12 7.51
C ILE A 135 -12.40 23.36 6.47
N PHE A 136 -11.21 22.94 6.87
CA PHE A 136 -10.26 22.23 6.01
C PHE A 136 -10.28 20.74 6.34
N VAL A 137 -10.82 19.94 5.41
CA VAL A 137 -10.96 18.48 5.57
C VAL A 137 -9.92 17.78 4.70
N SER A 138 -9.32 16.72 5.23
CA SER A 138 -8.40 15.85 4.50
C SER A 138 -9.12 14.83 3.63
N SER A 139 -8.43 14.34 2.61
CA SER A 139 -8.91 13.19 1.84
C SER A 139 -8.67 11.90 2.62
N SER A 140 -9.41 10.84 2.29
CA SER A 140 -9.16 9.51 2.85
C SER A 140 -7.88 8.91 2.27
N TYR A 141 -7.25 8.00 3.01
CA TYR A 141 -6.13 7.22 2.48
C TYR A 141 -6.57 6.36 1.30
N ASP A 142 -5.76 6.35 0.24
CA ASP A 142 -5.97 5.51 -0.93
C ASP A 142 -5.40 4.08 -0.72
N ALA A 143 -5.47 3.26 -1.76
CA ALA A 143 -4.97 1.88 -1.72
C ALA A 143 -3.44 1.78 -1.80
N THR A 144 -2.72 2.89 -2.02
CA THR A 144 -1.27 2.86 -2.22
C THR A 144 -0.56 2.55 -0.91
N THR A 145 0.60 1.88 -1.02
CA THR A 145 1.41 1.48 0.14
C THR A 145 2.55 2.44 0.45
N HIS A 146 2.57 3.61 -0.20
CA HIS A 146 3.56 4.66 -0.02
C HIS A 146 2.87 5.99 0.23
N PHE A 147 3.56 6.93 0.86
CA PHE A 147 2.95 8.14 1.41
C PHE A 147 2.89 9.34 0.45
N GLU A 148 3.16 9.18 -0.84
CA GLU A 148 3.27 10.32 -1.77
C GLU A 148 1.97 11.12 -1.85
N THR A 149 0.84 10.46 -2.14
CA THR A 149 -0.49 11.09 -2.21
C THR A 149 -0.94 11.66 -0.85
N THR A 150 -0.54 11.02 0.24
CA THR A 150 -0.79 11.53 1.60
C THR A 150 -0.01 12.82 1.86
N CYS A 151 1.27 12.86 1.50
CA CYS A 151 2.10 14.05 1.64
C CYS A 151 1.55 15.20 0.80
N ASP A 152 1.12 14.93 -0.42
CA ASP A 152 0.47 15.93 -1.28
C ASP A 152 -0.81 16.48 -0.64
N ASN A 153 -1.63 15.62 -0.01
CA ASN A 153 -2.83 16.07 0.69
C ASN A 153 -2.50 16.97 1.90
N VAL A 154 -1.46 16.65 2.67
CA VAL A 154 -1.01 17.49 3.78
C VAL A 154 -0.53 18.86 3.30
N LEU A 155 0.25 18.91 2.21
CA LEU A 155 0.75 20.14 1.62
C LEU A 155 -0.38 21.00 1.04
N ASP A 156 -1.36 20.39 0.38
CA ASP A 156 -2.56 21.05 -0.12
C ASP A 156 -3.38 21.69 1.01
N ILE A 157 -3.65 20.94 2.09
CA ILE A 157 -4.37 21.46 3.25
C ILE A 157 -3.62 22.66 3.84
N TYR A 158 -2.30 22.56 3.99
CA TYR A 158 -1.48 23.66 4.49
C TYR A 158 -1.61 24.91 3.60
N GLU A 159 -1.49 24.76 2.28
CA GLU A 159 -1.60 25.87 1.33
C GLU A 159 -2.99 26.51 1.39
N ARG A 160 -4.06 25.71 1.51
CA ARG A 160 -5.43 26.22 1.65
C ARG A 160 -5.64 26.99 2.96
N MET A 161 -5.04 26.54 4.05
CA MET A 161 -5.13 27.16 5.37
C MET A 161 -4.33 28.46 5.47
N MET A 162 -3.08 28.44 5.01
CA MET A 162 -2.12 29.54 5.22
C MET A 162 -2.13 30.55 4.07
N GLY A 163 -2.64 30.17 2.90
CA GLY A 163 -2.64 31.02 1.69
C GLY A 163 -1.28 31.11 1.00
N GLU A 164 -0.28 30.35 1.45
CA GLU A 164 1.05 30.24 0.86
C GLU A 164 1.53 28.79 0.82
N LYS A 165 2.43 28.48 -0.12
CA LYS A 165 3.04 27.16 -0.23
C LYS A 165 3.95 26.85 0.97
N PHE A 166 3.98 25.58 1.37
CA PHE A 166 4.89 25.15 2.44
C PHE A 166 6.35 25.30 2.01
N ASP A 167 7.12 25.98 2.86
CA ASP A 167 8.55 26.20 2.64
C ASP A 167 9.37 25.22 3.47
N PHE A 168 9.91 24.19 2.80
CA PHE A 168 10.72 23.15 3.42
C PHE A 168 12.03 23.68 4.03
N SER A 169 12.52 24.85 3.62
CA SER A 169 13.74 25.43 4.19
C SER A 169 13.57 25.85 5.65
N LYS A 170 12.33 26.09 6.10
CA LYS A 170 12.00 26.47 7.48
C LYS A 170 12.06 25.28 8.45
N VAL A 171 12.15 24.04 7.94
CA VAL A 171 12.28 22.84 8.76
C VAL A 171 13.72 22.74 9.29
N GLN A 172 13.98 23.36 10.44
CA GLN A 172 15.26 23.24 11.12
C GLN A 172 15.39 21.84 11.75
N LYS A 173 16.35 21.04 11.29
CA LYS A 173 16.78 19.83 11.99
C LYS A 173 17.45 20.23 13.31
N LYS A 174 16.70 20.18 14.42
CA LYS A 174 17.32 20.00 15.74
C LYS A 174 17.58 18.51 15.92
N LEU A 175 18.77 18.05 15.52
CA LEU A 175 19.23 16.67 15.74
C LEU A 175 20.47 16.63 16.64
N GLU A 176 20.59 17.54 17.61
CA GLU A 176 21.75 17.59 18.52
C GLU A 176 21.45 17.29 20.00
N ASP A 177 20.23 16.86 20.37
CA ASP A 177 19.88 16.70 21.80
C ASP A 177 19.78 15.24 22.32
N ASP A 178 20.09 14.21 21.53
CA ASP A 178 19.97 12.79 21.95
C ASP A 178 21.32 12.10 22.31
N GLN A 179 22.37 12.87 22.63
CA GLN A 179 23.59 12.35 23.25
C GLN A 179 23.75 12.88 24.68
N GLN A 180 22.98 12.34 25.62
CA GLN A 180 23.34 12.42 27.04
C GLN A 180 22.92 11.20 27.84
#